data_AF-A0A0Q9RCP7-F1
#
_entry.id   AF-A0A0Q9RCP7-F1
#
_cell.length_a   1.000
_cell.length_b   1.000
_cell.length_c   1.000
_cell.angle_alpha   90.00
_cell.angle_beta   90.00
_cell.angle_gamma   90.00
#
_symmetry.space_group_name_H-M   'P 1'
#
loop_
_entity.id
_entity.type
_entity.pdbx_description
1 polymer ?
#
loop_
_entity_poly.entity_id
_entity_poly.type
_entity_poly.pdbx_seq_one_letter_code
_entity_poly.pdbx_strand_id
1 'polypeptide(L)' 'MSPYSVTRVQNDEWTANLGMSTPGEITVRALDADGDVLAEEVFAPEWVRVGGSEQCGGPAEAGPVTLTVP' A
#
# COMPACT_ATOMS: atom_id res chain seq x y z
N MET A 1 12.00 13.13 4.13
CA MET A 1 11.45 11.80 4.52
C MET A 1 10.32 11.50 3.59
N SER A 2 10.30 10.32 2.97
CA SER A 2 9.18 9.90 2.13
C SER A 2 7.93 9.70 3.00
N PRO A 3 6.74 10.09 2.55
CA PRO A 3 5.51 10.01 3.34
C PRO A 3 5.00 8.58 3.53
N TYR A 4 5.65 7.60 2.90
CA TYR A 4 5.37 6.18 3.03
C TYR A 4 6.66 5.37 2.89
N SER A 5 6.62 4.10 3.33
CA SER A 5 7.65 3.10 3.09
C SER A 5 7.04 1.81 2.57
N VAL A 6 7.80 1.04 1.80
CA VAL A 6 7.42 -0.29 1.33
C VAL A 6 8.54 -1.25 1.68
N THR A 7 8.20 -2.38 2.29
CA THR A 7 9.16 -3.41 2.69
C THR A 7 8.72 -4.74 2.14
N ARG A 8 9.63 -5.46 1.47
CA ARG A 8 9.39 -6.83 1.02
C ARG A 8 9.40 -7.76 2.24
N VAL A 9 8.33 -8.51 2.44
CA VAL A 9 8.21 -9.47 3.56
C VAL A 9 8.38 -10.91 3.09
N GLN A 10 7.99 -11.21 1.85
CA GLN A 10 8.21 -12.51 1.19
C GLN A 10 8.53 -12.29 -0.31
N ASN A 11 8.74 -13.37 -1.07
CA ASN A 11 9.10 -13.25 -2.48
C ASN A 11 8.11 -12.38 -3.27
N ASP A 12 6.81 -12.59 -3.08
CA ASP A 12 5.76 -11.88 -3.83
C ASP A 12 4.81 -11.11 -2.91
N GLU A 13 5.30 -10.73 -1.72
CA GLU A 13 4.51 -10.02 -0.71
C GLU A 13 5.30 -8.83 -0.15
N TRP A 14 4.62 -7.67 -0.13
CA TRP A 14 5.15 -6.41 0.37
C TRP A 14 4.18 -5.80 1.36
N THR A 15 4.72 -5.15 2.39
CA THR A 15 3.95 -4.32 3.31
C THR A 15 4.24 -2.85 3.01
N ALA A 16 3.19 -2.07 2.75
CA ALA A 16 3.27 -0.62 2.62
C ALA A 16 2.81 0.06 3.91
N ASN A 17 3.64 0.94 4.47
CA ASN A 17 3.28 1.80 5.58
C ASN A 17 3.06 3.22 5.06
N LEU A 18 1.85 3.74 5.22
CA LEU A 18 1.46 5.08 4.77
C LEU A 18 1.34 6.09 5.92
N GLY A 19 1.97 5.80 7.07
CA GLY A 19 1.81 6.56 8.30
C GLY A 19 0.35 6.56 8.79
N MET A 20 -0.19 7.75 9.07
CA MET A 20 -1.60 7.95 9.49
C MET A 20 -2.53 8.25 8.31
N SER A 21 -2.08 8.08 7.07
CA SER A 21 -2.87 8.35 5.87
C SER A 21 -3.77 7.17 5.53
N THR A 22 -5.00 7.46 5.11
CA THR A 22 -5.99 6.50 4.60
C THR A 22 -6.47 6.95 3.21
N PRO A 23 -5.60 6.92 2.19
CA PRO A 23 -5.94 7.42 0.86
C PRO A 23 -7.08 6.59 0.25
N GLY A 24 -7.98 7.27 -0.46
CA GLY A 24 -9.08 6.62 -1.19
C GLY A 24 -8.60 5.84 -2.42
N GLU A 25 -7.43 6.19 -2.97
CA GLU A 25 -6.83 5.51 -4.11
C GLU A 25 -5.31 5.39 -3.92
N ILE A 26 -4.74 4.27 -4.36
CA ILE A 26 -3.30 4.04 -4.45
C ILE A 26 -2.95 3.53 -5.84
N THR A 27 -1.84 3.99 -6.40
CA THR A 27 -1.25 3.42 -7.62
C THR A 27 -0.09 2.52 -7.23
N VAL A 28 -0.10 1.28 -7.70
CA VAL A 28 1.00 0.32 -7.51
C VAL A 28 1.62 0.05 -8.87
N ARG A 29 2.95 0.15 -8.94
CA ARG A 29 3.75 -0.10 -10.15
C ARG A 29 4.82 -1.14 -9.85
N ALA A 30 4.87 -2.19 -10.65
CA ALA A 30 6.00 -3.10 -10.69
C ALA A 30 6.95 -2.62 -11.80
N LEU A 31 8.21 -2.43 -11.44
CA LEU A 31 9.27 -2.02 -12.36
C LEU A 31 10.27 -3.17 -12.53
N ASP A 32 10.86 -3.29 -13.71
CA ASP A 32 12.02 -4.15 -13.92
C ASP A 32 13.32 -3.51 -13.42
N ALA A 33 14.46 -4.17 -13.68
CA ALA A 33 15.77 -3.69 -13.26
C ALA A 33 16.24 -2.41 -13.99
N ASP A 34 15.71 -2.16 -15.19
CA ASP A 34 16.01 -0.98 -15.99
C ASP A 34 15.05 0.20 -15.66
N GLY A 35 13.98 -0.10 -14.90
CA GLY A 35 12.98 0.86 -14.45
C GLY A 35 11.74 0.91 -15.35
N ASP A 36 11.62 0.00 -16.32
CA ASP A 36 10.45 -0.09 -17.18
C ASP A 36 9.27 -0.68 -16.41
N VAL A 37 8.06 -0.18 -16.70
CA VAL A 37 6.83 -0.63 -16.03
C VAL A 37 6.42 -2.00 -16.58
N LEU A 38 6.47 -3.01 -15.73
CA LEU A 38 5.96 -4.36 -16.04
C LEU A 38 4.45 -4.46 -15.80
N ALA A 39 3.95 -3.80 -14.77
CA ALA A 39 2.53 -3.72 -14.44
C ALA A 39 2.21 -2.45 -13.64
N GLU A 40 1.01 -1.92 -13.84
CA GLU A 40 0.49 -0.76 -13.13
C GLU A 40 -1.01 -0.90 -12.92
N GLU A 41 -1.47 -0.65 -11.70
CA GLU A 41 -2.89 -0.68 -11.37
C GLU A 41 -3.22 0.34 -10.28
N VAL A 42 -4.45 0.85 -10.32
CA VAL A 42 -5.02 1.74 -9.30
C VAL A 42 -5.98 0.91 -8.44
N PHE A 43 -5.79 0.98 -7.13
CA PHE A 43 -6.63 0.29 -6.16
C PHE A 43 -7.32 1.30 -5.25
N ALA A 44 -8.56 0.98 -4.84
CA ALA A 44 -9.30 1.70 -3.81
C ALA A 44 -9.29 0.86 -2.52
N PRO A 45 -8.32 1.08 -1.62
CA PRO A 45 -8.18 0.27 -0.41
C PRO A 45 -9.34 0.48 0.57
N GLU A 46 -9.89 -0.62 1.07
CA GLU A 46 -10.92 -0.61 2.11
C GLU A 46 -10.26 -0.56 3.49
N TRP A 47 -10.11 0.66 4.02
CA TRP A 47 -9.50 0.89 5.34
C TRP A 47 -10.42 0.50 6.48
N VAL A 48 -9.91 -0.30 7.40
CA VAL A 48 -10.55 -0.69 8.65
C VAL A 48 -9.72 -0.17 9.81
N ARG A 49 -10.37 0.48 10.78
CA ARG A 49 -9.70 0.90 12.01
C ARG A 49 -9.34 -0.31 12.85
N VAL A 50 -8.08 -0.41 13.26
CA VAL A 50 -7.56 -1.52 14.06
C VAL A 50 -7.19 -1.11 15.50
N GLY A 51 -7.31 0.17 15.84
CA GLY A 51 -7.06 0.65 17.20
C GLY A 51 -7.31 2.14 17.42
N GLY A 52 -6.84 2.63 18.57
CA GLY A 52 -6.93 4.05 18.97
C GLY A 52 -8.34 4.52 19.32
N SER A 53 -8.48 5.79 19.69
CA SER A 53 -9.78 6.44 19.89
C SER A 53 -10.32 6.97 18.56
N GLU A 54 -11.66 6.96 18.39
CA GLU A 54 -12.35 7.55 17.23
C GLU A 54 -12.00 9.02 17.02
N GLN A 55 -11.78 9.73 18.12
CA GLN A 55 -11.52 11.17 18.15
C GLN A 55 -10.21 11.57 17.44
N CYS A 56 -9.26 10.64 17.30
CA CYS A 56 -7.98 10.86 16.63
C CYS A 56 -7.83 10.04 15.35
N GLY A 57 -8.90 9.42 14.84
CA GLY A 57 -8.89 8.52 13.68
C GLY A 57 -8.29 7.14 13.98
N GLY A 58 -7.28 7.05 14.86
CA GLY A 58 -6.62 5.79 15.24
C GLY A 58 -5.87 5.12 14.06
N PRO A 59 -5.04 4.11 14.32
CA PRO A 59 -4.44 3.32 13.25
C PRO A 59 -5.50 2.59 12.42
N ALA A 60 -5.27 2.52 11.12
CA ALA A 60 -6.11 1.80 10.17
C ALA A 60 -5.24 0.93 9.26
N GLU A 61 -5.82 -0.18 8.83
CA GLU A 61 -5.21 -1.13 7.91
C GLU A 61 -6.20 -1.43 6.79
N ALA A 62 -5.69 -1.68 5.58
CA ALA A 62 -6.49 -2.15 4.47
C ALA A 62 -6.11 -3.59 4.13
N GLY A 63 -7.05 -4.33 3.54
CA GLY A 63 -6.75 -5.65 2.98
C GLY A 63 -5.66 -5.60 1.90
N PRO A 64 -5.02 -6.73 1.59
CA PRO A 64 -4.01 -6.78 0.54
C PRO A 64 -4.64 -6.44 -0.82
N VAL A 65 -3.85 -5.79 -1.67
CA VAL A 65 -4.15 -5.62 -3.10
C VAL A 65 -3.24 -6.55 -3.89
N THR A 66 -3.71 -7.05 -5.03
CA THR A 66 -2.96 -7.99 -5.87
C THR A 66 -2.66 -7.33 -7.21
N LEU A 67 -1.37 -7.16 -7.51
CA LEU A 67 -0.91 -6.73 -8.83
C LEU A 67 -0.41 -7.96 -9.60
N THR A 68 -0.94 -8.16 -10.81
CA THR A 68 -0.46 -9.24 -11.69
C THR A 68 0.69 -8.72 -12.56
N VAL A 69 1.82 -9.41 -12.53
CA VAL A 69 3.02 -9.10 -13.31
C VAL A 69 3.21 -10.21 -14.37
N PRO A 70 3.56 -9.87 -15.63
CA PRO A 70 3.78 -10.85 -16.70
C PRO A 70 4.97 -11.79 -16.50
#